data_AF-A0A8H7QYA8-F1
#
_entry.id   AF-A0A8H7QYA8-F1
#
_cell.length_a   1.000
_cell.length_b   1.000
_cell.length_c   1.000
_cell.angle_alpha   90.00
_cell.angle_beta   90.00
_cell.angle_gamma   90.00
#
_symmetry.space_group_name_H-M   'P 1'
#
loop_
_entity.id
_entity.type
_entity.pdbx_description
1 polymer ?
#
loop_
_entity_poly.entity_id
_entity_poly.type
_entity_poly.pdbx_seq_one_letter_code
_entity_poly.pdbx_strand_id
1 'polypeptide(L)'
;MIRRESDIAATQRNLTRNTKYVFKSQPGSLYALFAGYMWLKMNLKVSQNFLEFHSLKVILDDIANGTREDIPEFRQYVNKFKSCGYEVIGYVRKSHDNEDKDTRIRLLQSMIDKLFERLLVDKIYVSPMSHAGESFSSRDVKYDKTVLRKLNKAEGTTQDLLSYVNIAKKICLVGVDFGGITTNCDDLRNLLSQNKSIKKIVIDRSPFGKSINIYDRDQMLDGSQDISEFNCRKGPAQRSK
;
A
#
# COMPACT_ATOMS: atom_id res chain seq x y z
N MET A 1 28.04 -20.14 5.65
CA MET A 1 28.24 -18.75 6.11
C MET A 1 29.69 -18.25 6.01
N ILE A 2 30.70 -19.10 5.72
CA ILE A 2 32.14 -18.72 5.73
C ILE A 2 32.71 -18.32 4.34
N ARG A 3 31.98 -18.53 3.23
CA ARG A 3 32.48 -18.24 1.86
C ARG A 3 32.29 -16.80 1.36
N ARG A 4 31.59 -15.91 2.10
CA ARG A 4 31.34 -14.53 1.64
C ARG A 4 32.30 -13.48 2.21
N GLU A 5 32.99 -13.78 3.31
CA GLU A 5 33.96 -12.85 3.91
C GLU A 5 35.32 -12.85 3.18
N SER A 6 35.67 -13.97 2.52
CA SER A 6 36.90 -14.07 1.71
C SER A 6 36.90 -13.12 0.50
N ASP A 7 35.73 -12.90 -0.11
CA ASP A 7 35.61 -12.19 -1.39
C ASP A 7 35.60 -10.66 -1.19
N ILE A 8 35.04 -10.21 -0.06
CA ILE A 8 35.04 -8.79 0.35
C ILE A 8 36.46 -8.36 0.75
N ALA A 9 37.19 -9.20 1.49
CA ALA A 9 38.58 -8.92 1.89
C ALA A 9 39.55 -8.91 0.69
N ALA A 10 39.30 -9.72 -0.34
CA ALA A 10 40.10 -9.74 -1.56
C ALA A 10 39.90 -8.47 -2.41
N THR A 11 38.67 -7.93 -2.44
CA THR A 11 38.35 -6.71 -3.19
C THR A 11 38.93 -5.46 -2.52
N GLN A 12 38.92 -5.39 -1.18
CA GLN A 12 39.55 -4.29 -0.45
C GLN A 12 41.09 -4.26 -0.57
N ARG A 13 41.75 -5.44 -0.65
CA ARG A 13 43.21 -5.51 -0.88
C ARG A 13 43.62 -5.09 -2.29
N ASN A 14 42.78 -5.33 -3.29
CA ASN A 14 43.06 -4.89 -4.67
C ASN A 14 42.88 -3.38 -4.85
N LEU A 15 41.91 -2.77 -4.16
CA LEU A 15 41.75 -1.30 -4.14
C LEU A 15 42.93 -0.58 -3.48
N THR A 16 43.48 -1.13 -2.40
CA THR A 16 44.64 -0.54 -1.69
C THR A 16 45.98 -0.75 -2.38
N ARG A 17 46.12 -1.78 -3.24
CA ARG A 17 47.32 -1.96 -4.08
C ARG A 17 47.34 -1.01 -5.28
N ASN A 18 46.20 -0.71 -5.88
CA ASN A 18 46.13 0.21 -7.02
C ASN A 18 46.31 1.70 -6.64
N THR A 19 46.02 2.09 -5.39
CA THR A 19 46.29 3.47 -4.93
C THR A 19 47.77 3.76 -4.69
N LYS A 20 48.60 2.74 -4.44
CA LYS A 20 50.05 2.92 -4.22
C LYS A 20 50.87 3.14 -5.50
N TYR A 21 50.33 2.84 -6.68
CA TYR A 21 51.10 2.92 -7.94
C TYR A 21 50.85 4.19 -8.78
N VAL A 22 49.99 5.12 -8.35
CA VAL A 22 49.60 6.28 -9.19
C VAL A 22 50.11 7.64 -8.67
N PHE A 23 50.65 7.74 -7.45
CA PHE A 23 51.21 9.01 -6.95
C PHE A 23 52.74 8.99 -6.88
N LYS A 24 53.39 9.03 -8.05
CA LYS A 24 54.73 9.60 -8.23
C LYS A 24 54.71 10.52 -9.46
N SER A 25 54.13 11.70 -9.32
CA SER A 25 54.33 12.82 -10.24
C SER A 25 54.33 14.13 -9.46
N GLN A 26 55.23 15.03 -9.84
CA GLN A 26 55.71 16.18 -9.07
C GLN A 26 54.64 17.17 -8.56
N PRO A 27 54.87 17.85 -7.43
CA PRO A 27 53.98 18.87 -6.90
C PRO A 27 54.21 20.20 -7.64
N GLY A 28 53.15 20.83 -8.18
CA GLY A 28 53.23 22.25 -8.52
C GLY A 28 52.49 22.75 -9.75
N SER A 29 51.73 21.95 -10.50
CA SER A 29 50.96 22.49 -11.63
C SER A 29 49.49 22.73 -11.25
N LEU A 30 48.95 23.88 -11.66
CA LEU A 30 47.52 24.23 -11.57
C LEU A 30 46.61 23.11 -12.14
N TYR A 31 47.13 22.36 -13.11
CA TYR A 31 46.49 21.18 -13.71
C TYR A 31 46.26 20.04 -12.72
N ALA A 32 47.18 19.79 -11.78
CA ALA A 32 47.01 18.73 -10.79
C ALA A 32 45.88 19.07 -9.78
N LEU A 33 45.76 20.34 -9.40
CA LEU A 33 44.67 20.82 -8.54
C LEU A 33 43.32 20.79 -9.28
N PHE A 34 43.29 21.19 -10.55
CA PHE A 34 42.07 21.15 -11.37
C PHE A 34 41.61 19.71 -11.66
N ALA A 35 42.54 18.81 -12.00
CA ALA A 35 42.26 17.39 -12.18
C ALA A 35 41.80 16.74 -10.86
N GLY A 36 42.42 17.08 -9.74
CA GLY A 36 41.99 16.64 -8.41
C GLY A 36 40.58 17.12 -8.05
N TYR A 37 40.24 18.38 -8.33
CA TYR A 37 38.92 18.94 -8.10
C TYR A 37 37.84 18.34 -9.03
N MET A 38 38.15 18.15 -10.31
CA MET A 38 37.27 17.46 -11.27
C MET A 38 37.04 16.01 -10.87
N TRP A 39 38.09 15.30 -10.45
CA TRP A 39 37.98 13.93 -9.96
C TRP A 39 37.17 13.84 -8.66
N LEU A 40 37.36 14.79 -7.72
CA LEU A 40 36.56 14.87 -6.50
C LEU A 40 35.10 15.19 -6.81
N LYS A 41 34.81 16.12 -7.73
CA LYS A 41 33.44 16.45 -8.17
C LYS A 41 32.78 15.32 -8.93
N MET A 42 33.50 14.60 -9.80
CA MET A 42 32.99 13.41 -10.48
C MET A 42 32.71 12.30 -9.47
N ASN A 43 33.58 12.05 -8.50
CA ASN A 43 33.33 11.06 -7.45
C ASN A 43 32.21 11.48 -6.48
N LEU A 44 32.06 12.76 -6.14
CA LEU A 44 30.93 13.25 -5.35
C LEU A 44 29.62 13.12 -6.12
N LYS A 45 29.60 13.42 -7.42
CA LYS A 45 28.40 13.30 -8.27
C LYS A 45 28.06 11.84 -8.56
N VAL A 46 29.07 10.98 -8.76
CA VAL A 46 28.92 9.52 -8.85
C VAL A 46 28.45 8.94 -7.50
N SER A 47 28.95 9.44 -6.37
CA SER A 47 28.52 9.03 -5.02
C SER A 47 27.10 9.48 -4.70
N GLN A 48 26.71 10.72 -5.04
CA GLN A 48 25.33 11.20 -4.90
C GLN A 48 24.38 10.43 -5.82
N ASN A 49 24.75 10.19 -7.08
CA ASN A 49 23.97 9.34 -7.99
C ASN A 49 23.93 7.89 -7.50
N PHE A 50 24.98 7.39 -6.85
CA PHE A 50 25.02 6.04 -6.27
C PHE A 50 24.15 5.94 -5.00
N LEU A 51 24.08 6.99 -4.17
CA LEU A 51 23.19 7.10 -3.02
C LEU A 51 21.72 7.25 -3.46
N GLU A 52 21.44 8.00 -4.53
CA GLU A 52 20.10 8.05 -5.13
C GLU A 52 19.72 6.71 -5.77
N PHE A 53 20.66 6.03 -6.46
CA PHE A 53 20.42 4.68 -6.99
C PHE A 53 20.28 3.62 -5.89
N HIS A 54 21.00 3.74 -4.77
CA HIS A 54 20.86 2.86 -3.62
C HIS A 54 19.54 3.11 -2.90
N SER A 55 19.11 4.36 -2.78
CA SER A 55 17.81 4.70 -2.19
C SER A 55 16.65 4.24 -3.08
N LEU A 56 16.77 4.37 -4.40
CA LEU A 56 15.79 3.83 -5.36
C LEU A 56 15.81 2.30 -5.39
N LYS A 57 16.98 1.66 -5.26
CA LYS A 57 17.09 0.20 -5.09
C LYS A 57 16.49 -0.26 -3.77
N VAL A 58 16.72 0.43 -2.67
CA VAL A 58 16.11 0.10 -1.37
C VAL A 58 14.59 0.27 -1.43
N ILE A 59 14.07 1.31 -2.11
CA ILE A 59 12.63 1.47 -2.33
C ILE A 59 12.07 0.38 -3.27
N LEU A 60 12.78 0.02 -4.34
CA LEU A 60 12.38 -1.06 -5.25
C LEU A 60 12.50 -2.45 -4.61
N ASP A 61 13.50 -2.67 -3.77
CA ASP A 61 13.74 -3.90 -3.02
C ASP A 61 12.73 -3.99 -1.86
N ASP A 62 12.33 -2.90 -1.21
CA ASP A 62 11.23 -2.90 -0.23
C ASP A 62 9.87 -3.16 -0.90
N ILE A 63 9.65 -2.64 -2.11
CA ILE A 63 8.46 -2.95 -2.93
C ILE A 63 8.50 -4.42 -3.42
N ALA A 64 9.67 -4.96 -3.74
CA ALA A 64 9.86 -6.34 -4.20
C ALA A 64 9.91 -7.38 -3.05
N ASN A 65 10.31 -6.98 -1.85
CA ASN A 65 10.39 -7.83 -0.66
C ASN A 65 9.07 -7.86 0.12
N GLY A 66 8.34 -6.73 0.19
CA GLY A 66 6.96 -6.70 0.72
C GLY A 66 5.93 -7.46 -0.14
N THR A 67 6.34 -7.98 -1.31
CA THR A 67 5.48 -8.71 -2.24
C THR A 67 5.72 -10.22 -2.30
N ARG A 68 6.73 -10.80 -1.65
CA ARG A 68 7.04 -12.24 -1.80
C ARG A 68 6.89 -13.10 -0.55
N GLU A 69 7.25 -12.60 0.63
CA GLU A 69 7.21 -13.42 1.85
C GLU A 69 5.87 -13.31 2.60
N ASP A 70 5.19 -12.16 2.53
CA ASP A 70 3.94 -11.93 3.29
C ASP A 70 2.68 -12.57 2.67
N ILE A 71 2.66 -12.82 1.35
CA ILE A 71 1.46 -13.31 0.66
C ILE A 71 1.07 -14.74 1.08
N PRO A 72 1.99 -15.73 1.15
CA PRO A 72 1.63 -17.08 1.59
C PRO A 72 1.11 -17.12 3.02
N GLU A 73 1.73 -16.36 3.94
CA GLU A 73 1.32 -16.30 5.34
C GLU A 73 -0.04 -15.63 5.51
N PHE A 74 -0.27 -14.51 4.82
CA PHE A 74 -1.57 -13.87 4.82
C PHE A 74 -2.66 -14.76 4.20
N ARG A 75 -2.35 -15.49 3.12
CA ARG A 75 -3.29 -16.47 2.55
C ARG A 75 -3.64 -17.58 3.53
N GLN A 76 -2.67 -18.09 4.30
CA GLN A 76 -2.95 -19.05 5.37
C GLN A 76 -3.85 -18.44 6.44
N TYR A 77 -3.61 -17.18 6.80
CA TYR A 77 -4.43 -16.44 7.75
C TYR A 77 -5.88 -16.25 7.26
N VAL A 78 -6.07 -15.90 5.99
CA VAL A 78 -7.40 -15.80 5.37
C VAL A 78 -8.09 -17.16 5.32
N ASN A 79 -7.38 -18.22 4.96
CA ASN A 79 -7.94 -19.58 4.96
C ASN A 79 -8.38 -20.02 6.36
N LYS A 80 -7.65 -19.61 7.41
CA LYS A 80 -8.07 -19.81 8.80
C LYS A 80 -9.36 -19.05 9.13
N PHE A 81 -9.54 -17.82 8.63
CA PHE A 81 -10.82 -17.13 8.78
C PHE A 81 -11.96 -17.88 8.10
N LYS A 82 -11.75 -18.34 6.87
CA LYS A 82 -12.76 -19.10 6.12
C LYS A 82 -13.14 -20.39 6.84
N SER A 83 -12.18 -21.12 7.40
CA SER A 83 -12.46 -22.32 8.20
C SER A 83 -13.19 -22.01 9.52
N CYS A 84 -12.99 -20.81 10.08
CA CYS A 84 -13.77 -20.28 11.21
C CYS A 84 -15.14 -19.69 10.80
N GLY A 85 -15.60 -19.95 9.57
CA GLY A 85 -16.90 -19.57 9.04
C GLY A 85 -17.04 -18.09 8.67
N TYR A 86 -15.92 -17.37 8.50
CA TYR A 86 -15.96 -16.01 7.95
C TYR A 86 -16.09 -16.04 6.44
N GLU A 87 -16.90 -15.14 5.92
CA GLU A 87 -16.86 -14.75 4.52
C GLU A 87 -16.02 -13.48 4.37
N VAL A 88 -15.12 -13.49 3.39
CA VAL A 88 -14.14 -12.43 3.18
C VAL A 88 -14.64 -11.53 2.06
N ILE A 89 -15.10 -10.34 2.42
CA ILE A 89 -15.74 -9.41 1.51
C ILE A 89 -14.77 -8.29 1.17
N GLY A 90 -14.40 -8.17 -0.10
CA GLY A 90 -13.63 -7.04 -0.61
C GLY A 90 -14.52 -5.82 -0.84
N TYR A 91 -14.01 -4.64 -0.49
CA TYR A 91 -14.64 -3.37 -0.82
C TYR A 91 -13.64 -2.45 -1.51
N VAL A 92 -14.04 -1.92 -2.67
CA VAL A 92 -13.23 -1.03 -3.49
C VAL A 92 -13.98 0.28 -3.69
N ARG A 93 -13.29 1.40 -3.52
CA ARG A 93 -13.86 2.73 -3.76
C ARG A 93 -12.96 3.54 -4.70
N LYS A 94 -13.57 4.36 -5.55
CA LYS A 94 -12.87 5.43 -6.28
C LYS A 94 -13.57 6.77 -6.06
N SER A 95 -12.77 7.81 -5.88
CA SER A 95 -13.27 9.18 -5.68
C SER A 95 -13.77 9.80 -6.98
N HIS A 96 -14.60 10.82 -6.84
CA HIS A 96 -14.83 11.81 -7.89
C HIS A 96 -13.49 12.39 -8.34
N ASP A 97 -13.15 12.17 -9.61
CA ASP A 97 -11.99 12.72 -10.27
C ASP A 97 -12.31 12.84 -11.77
N ASN A 98 -11.53 13.63 -12.50
CA ASN A 98 -11.81 14.04 -13.87
C ASN A 98 -11.37 13.00 -14.92
N GLU A 99 -11.05 11.77 -14.51
CA GLU A 99 -10.72 10.69 -15.43
C GLU A 99 -11.95 10.22 -16.23
N ASP A 100 -11.66 9.76 -17.45
CA ASP A 100 -12.65 9.17 -18.33
C ASP A 100 -13.16 7.82 -17.78
N LYS A 101 -14.28 7.35 -18.33
CA LYS A 101 -14.95 6.14 -17.86
C LYS A 101 -14.09 4.89 -18.00
N ASP A 102 -13.34 4.74 -19.09
CA ASP A 102 -12.57 3.53 -19.35
C ASP A 102 -11.32 3.48 -18.46
N THR A 103 -10.68 4.63 -18.21
CA THR A 103 -9.63 4.75 -17.19
C THR A 103 -10.16 4.37 -15.81
N ARG A 104 -11.33 4.87 -15.42
CA ARG A 104 -11.96 4.53 -14.13
C ARG A 104 -12.23 3.03 -14.00
N ILE A 105 -12.79 2.41 -15.03
CA ILE A 105 -13.05 0.96 -15.07
C ILE A 105 -11.75 0.18 -14.92
N ARG A 106 -10.70 0.55 -15.67
CA ARG A 106 -9.38 -0.09 -15.59
C ARG A 106 -8.78 -0.01 -14.18
N LEU A 107 -8.90 1.15 -13.52
CA LEU A 107 -8.40 1.34 -12.16
C LEU A 107 -9.19 0.53 -11.13
N LEU A 108 -10.51 0.52 -11.22
CA LEU A 108 -11.38 -0.29 -10.36
C LEU A 108 -11.11 -1.78 -10.57
N GLN A 109 -10.99 -2.24 -11.81
CA GLN A 109 -10.66 -3.63 -12.13
C GLN A 109 -9.31 -4.03 -11.55
N SER A 110 -8.28 -3.17 -11.66
CA SER A 110 -6.97 -3.45 -11.05
C SER A 110 -7.04 -3.59 -9.53
N MET A 111 -7.89 -2.81 -8.84
CA MET A 111 -8.10 -2.97 -7.40
C MET A 111 -8.86 -4.25 -7.07
N ILE A 112 -9.88 -4.61 -7.86
CA ILE A 112 -10.63 -5.88 -7.77
C ILE A 112 -9.67 -7.07 -7.89
N ASP A 113 -8.84 -7.08 -8.93
CA ASP A 113 -7.93 -8.19 -9.23
C ASP A 113 -6.92 -8.37 -8.09
N LYS A 114 -6.39 -7.27 -7.53
CA LYS A 114 -5.50 -7.32 -6.36
C LYS A 114 -6.16 -7.97 -5.14
N LEU A 115 -7.41 -7.61 -4.83
CA LEU A 115 -8.14 -8.20 -3.71
C LEU A 115 -8.37 -9.71 -3.92
N PHE A 116 -8.70 -10.14 -5.14
CA PHE A 116 -8.85 -11.56 -5.45
C PHE A 116 -7.53 -12.33 -5.38
N GLU A 117 -6.50 -11.83 -6.04
CA GLU A 117 -5.22 -12.53 -6.17
C GLU A 117 -4.48 -12.60 -4.83
N ARG A 118 -4.46 -11.51 -4.06
CA ARG A 118 -3.69 -11.42 -2.82
C ARG A 118 -4.49 -11.87 -1.60
N LEU A 119 -5.74 -11.41 -1.49
CA LEU A 119 -6.51 -11.51 -0.25
C LEU A 119 -7.59 -12.61 -0.28
N LEU A 120 -7.67 -13.37 -1.37
CA LEU A 120 -8.58 -14.51 -1.52
C LEU A 120 -10.03 -14.15 -1.16
N VAL A 121 -10.49 -12.96 -1.53
CA VAL A 121 -11.86 -12.51 -1.23
C VAL A 121 -12.91 -13.41 -1.91
N ASP A 122 -14.03 -13.63 -1.23
CA ASP A 122 -15.16 -14.42 -1.73
C ASP A 122 -16.08 -13.60 -2.62
N LYS A 123 -16.27 -12.33 -2.26
CA LYS A 123 -17.15 -11.37 -2.94
C LYS A 123 -16.51 -9.99 -2.96
N ILE A 124 -16.80 -9.19 -3.98
CA ILE A 124 -16.38 -7.78 -4.03
C ILE A 124 -17.56 -6.86 -4.30
N TYR A 125 -17.64 -5.80 -3.51
CA TYR A 125 -18.53 -4.67 -3.74
C TYR A 125 -17.73 -3.42 -4.06
N VAL A 126 -18.26 -2.59 -4.95
CA VAL A 126 -17.54 -1.44 -5.49
C VAL A 126 -18.34 -0.16 -5.39
N SER A 127 -17.67 0.92 -5.00
CA SER A 127 -18.21 2.27 -5.07
C SER A 127 -17.43 3.05 -6.12
N PRO A 128 -17.93 3.11 -7.37
CA PRO A 128 -17.18 3.66 -8.49
C PRO A 128 -16.93 5.17 -8.37
N MET A 129 -17.84 5.90 -7.71
CA MET A 129 -17.77 7.36 -7.60
C MET A 129 -18.38 7.82 -6.28
N SER A 130 -17.57 7.87 -5.22
CA SER A 130 -18.01 8.41 -3.94
C SER A 130 -16.86 9.10 -3.21
N HIS A 131 -17.16 10.03 -2.31
CA HIS A 131 -16.10 10.61 -1.47
C HIS A 131 -15.76 9.69 -0.29
N ALA A 132 -14.49 9.70 0.13
CA ALA A 132 -14.06 8.86 1.26
C ALA A 132 -14.76 9.22 2.57
N GLY A 133 -15.11 10.50 2.75
CA GLY A 133 -15.82 11.00 3.92
C GLY A 133 -17.35 10.93 3.82
N GLU A 134 -17.88 10.52 2.67
CA GLU A 134 -19.32 10.37 2.45
C GLU A 134 -19.85 9.13 3.18
N SER A 135 -21.06 9.22 3.73
CA SER A 135 -21.64 8.12 4.49
C SER A 135 -21.91 6.91 3.61
N PHE A 136 -21.74 5.68 4.10
CA PHE A 136 -22.02 4.47 3.33
C PHE A 136 -23.44 4.45 2.77
N SER A 137 -24.41 4.96 3.53
CA SER A 137 -25.82 5.04 3.13
C SER A 137 -26.10 5.95 1.93
N SER A 138 -25.28 6.99 1.71
CA SER A 138 -25.46 7.93 0.60
C SER A 138 -24.69 7.53 -0.66
N ARG A 139 -23.70 6.64 -0.55
CA ARG A 139 -22.90 6.16 -1.69
C ARG A 139 -23.74 5.35 -2.65
N ASP A 140 -23.55 5.59 -3.95
CA ASP A 140 -24.13 4.77 -5.02
C ASP A 140 -25.68 4.66 -4.99
N VAL A 141 -26.37 5.61 -4.35
CA VAL A 141 -27.85 5.71 -4.41
C VAL A 141 -28.29 6.04 -5.84
N LYS A 142 -27.51 6.88 -6.52
CA LYS A 142 -27.61 7.15 -7.95
C LYS A 142 -26.23 6.95 -8.55
N TYR A 143 -26.08 5.99 -9.45
CA TYR A 143 -24.81 5.71 -10.10
C TYR A 143 -24.97 5.32 -11.55
N ASP A 144 -23.89 5.47 -12.31
CA ASP A 144 -23.83 5.01 -13.70
C ASP A 144 -23.63 3.49 -13.73
N LYS A 145 -24.69 2.76 -14.05
CA LYS A 145 -24.69 1.29 -14.17
C LYS A 145 -23.72 0.78 -15.24
N THR A 146 -23.31 1.61 -16.20
CA THR A 146 -22.39 1.18 -17.27
C THR A 146 -21.00 0.83 -16.73
N VAL A 147 -20.53 1.52 -15.69
CA VAL A 147 -19.24 1.23 -15.06
C VAL A 147 -19.29 -0.13 -14.37
N LEU A 148 -20.31 -0.37 -13.53
CA LEU A 148 -20.45 -1.62 -12.79
C LEU A 148 -20.56 -2.83 -13.73
N ARG A 149 -21.34 -2.72 -14.81
CA ARG A 149 -21.52 -3.80 -15.79
C ARG A 149 -20.23 -4.22 -16.52
N LYS A 150 -19.25 -3.32 -16.61
CA LYS A 150 -17.96 -3.58 -17.25
C LYS A 150 -16.92 -4.14 -16.26
N LEU A 151 -17.20 -4.16 -14.96
CA LEU A 151 -16.30 -4.71 -13.95
C LEU A 151 -16.55 -6.20 -13.79
N ASN A 152 -15.49 -6.99 -13.95
CA ASN A 152 -15.53 -8.44 -13.76
C ASN A 152 -15.43 -8.76 -12.27
N LYS A 153 -16.23 -9.73 -11.80
CA LYS A 153 -16.25 -10.23 -10.41
C LYS A 153 -16.72 -9.22 -9.34
N ALA A 154 -17.29 -8.09 -9.76
CA ALA A 154 -18.01 -7.21 -8.86
C ALA A 154 -19.44 -7.73 -8.67
N GLU A 155 -19.82 -7.98 -7.42
CA GLU A 155 -21.16 -8.48 -7.05
C GLU A 155 -22.20 -7.35 -7.01
N GLY A 156 -21.75 -6.12 -6.74
CA GLY A 156 -22.63 -4.97 -6.65
C GLY A 156 -21.95 -3.71 -6.13
N THR A 157 -22.79 -2.75 -5.73
CA THR A 157 -22.42 -1.45 -5.20
C THR A 157 -22.33 -1.42 -3.68
N THR A 158 -22.06 -0.25 -3.10
CA THR A 158 -22.17 -0.04 -1.64
C THR A 158 -23.56 -0.40 -1.11
N GLN A 159 -24.63 -0.10 -1.85
CA GLN A 159 -26.01 -0.40 -1.41
C GLN A 159 -26.27 -1.90 -1.35
N ASP A 160 -25.68 -2.65 -2.29
CA ASP A 160 -25.74 -4.11 -2.30
C ASP A 160 -24.93 -4.70 -1.14
N LEU A 161 -23.75 -4.13 -0.82
CA LEU A 161 -22.99 -4.50 0.37
C LEU A 161 -23.81 -4.29 1.65
N LEU A 162 -24.45 -3.12 1.81
CA LEU A 162 -25.27 -2.79 2.98
C LEU A 162 -26.44 -3.76 3.14
N SER A 163 -27.05 -4.17 2.02
CA SER A 163 -28.09 -5.20 2.04
C SER A 163 -27.52 -6.57 2.44
N TYR A 164 -26.33 -6.91 1.93
CA TYR A 164 -25.68 -8.18 2.19
C TYR A 164 -25.24 -8.36 3.64
N VAL A 165 -24.64 -7.34 4.25
CA VAL A 165 -24.15 -7.40 5.64
C VAL A 165 -25.29 -7.63 6.64
N ASN A 166 -26.53 -7.26 6.31
CA ASN A 166 -27.68 -7.53 7.18
C ASN A 166 -28.10 -9.01 7.20
N ILE A 167 -27.76 -9.77 6.17
CA ILE A 167 -28.18 -11.17 5.99
C ILE A 167 -27.03 -12.12 6.37
N ALA A 168 -25.79 -11.72 6.08
CA ALA A 168 -24.62 -12.53 6.33
C ALA A 168 -24.37 -12.77 7.82
N LYS A 169 -23.77 -13.93 8.14
CA LYS A 169 -23.51 -14.32 9.54
C LYS A 169 -22.23 -13.71 10.10
N LYS A 170 -21.14 -13.79 9.34
CA LYS A 170 -19.79 -13.47 9.81
C LYS A 170 -18.93 -12.97 8.66
N ILE A 171 -18.64 -11.68 8.66
CA ILE A 171 -17.92 -10.99 7.59
C ILE A 171 -16.57 -10.50 8.11
N CYS A 172 -15.55 -10.69 7.28
CA CYS A 172 -14.30 -9.95 7.32
C CYS A 172 -14.31 -8.97 6.14
N LEU A 173 -14.39 -7.66 6.42
CA LEU A 173 -14.40 -6.63 5.39
C LEU A 173 -12.95 -6.25 5.04
N VAL A 174 -12.61 -6.23 3.76
CA VAL A 174 -11.22 -6.04 3.32
C VAL A 174 -11.10 -4.86 2.35
N GLY A 175 -10.12 -4.00 2.55
CA GLY A 175 -9.80 -2.87 1.67
C GLY A 175 -8.31 -2.75 1.39
N VAL A 176 -7.96 -2.02 0.32
CA VAL A 176 -6.56 -1.76 -0.07
C VAL A 176 -5.92 -0.67 0.80
N ASP A 177 -6.71 0.30 1.24
CA ASP A 177 -6.26 1.38 2.11
C ASP A 177 -7.43 1.88 2.95
N PHE A 178 -7.13 2.69 3.97
CA PHE A 178 -8.15 3.26 4.84
C PHE A 178 -9.17 4.08 4.04
N GLY A 179 -8.68 4.97 3.17
CA GLY A 179 -9.53 5.80 2.33
C GLY A 179 -10.36 5.00 1.32
N GLY A 180 -9.93 3.81 0.92
CA GLY A 180 -10.68 2.89 0.09
C GLY A 180 -11.91 2.34 0.78
N ILE A 181 -11.88 2.21 2.11
CA ILE A 181 -13.07 1.92 2.92
C ILE A 181 -13.83 3.22 3.23
N THR A 182 -13.22 4.10 4.03
CA THR A 182 -13.82 5.38 4.46
C THR A 182 -12.79 6.24 5.20
N THR A 183 -12.98 7.55 5.16
CA THR A 183 -12.31 8.48 6.08
C THR A 183 -13.26 9.08 7.12
N ASN A 184 -14.53 8.67 7.12
CA ASN A 184 -15.53 9.08 8.09
C ASN A 184 -15.60 8.04 9.21
N CYS A 185 -14.88 8.31 10.30
CA CYS A 185 -14.80 7.41 11.46
C CYS A 185 -16.14 7.24 12.18
N ASP A 186 -16.94 8.30 12.26
CA ASP A 186 -18.26 8.25 12.91
C ASP A 186 -19.22 7.36 12.12
N ASP A 187 -19.22 7.50 10.79
CA ASP A 187 -20.02 6.66 9.92
C ASP A 187 -19.54 5.20 9.91
N LEU A 188 -18.22 4.96 9.99
CA LEU A 188 -17.66 3.62 10.17
C LEU A 188 -18.11 3.00 11.50
N ARG A 189 -18.08 3.77 12.59
CA ARG A 189 -18.56 3.34 13.90
C ARG A 189 -20.04 2.97 13.85
N ASN A 190 -20.84 3.81 13.19
CA ASN A 190 -22.27 3.57 13.00
C ASN A 190 -22.52 2.29 12.19
N LEU A 191 -21.80 2.10 11.09
CA LEU A 191 -21.86 0.88 10.27
C LEU A 191 -21.56 -0.36 11.11
N LEU A 192 -20.46 -0.36 11.87
CA LEU A 192 -20.06 -1.50 12.71
C LEU A 192 -21.05 -1.75 13.85
N SER A 193 -21.60 -0.69 14.43
CA SER A 193 -22.57 -0.78 15.53
C SER A 193 -23.89 -1.41 15.06
N GLN A 194 -24.38 -0.98 13.89
CA GLN A 194 -25.62 -1.49 13.29
C GLN A 194 -25.46 -2.90 12.72
N ASN A 195 -24.28 -3.26 12.21
CA ASN A 195 -24.06 -4.51 11.50
C ASN A 195 -23.18 -5.46 12.31
N LYS A 196 -23.81 -6.29 13.15
CA LYS A 196 -23.11 -7.28 14.01
C LYS A 196 -22.40 -8.38 13.22
N SER A 197 -22.74 -8.56 11.95
CA SER A 197 -22.14 -9.55 11.05
C SER A 197 -20.69 -9.21 10.70
N ILE A 198 -20.35 -7.93 10.58
CA ILE A 198 -18.98 -7.47 10.33
C ILE A 198 -18.18 -7.66 11.61
N LYS A 199 -17.33 -8.69 11.64
CA LYS A 199 -16.52 -9.03 12.82
C LYS A 199 -15.12 -8.47 12.76
N LYS A 200 -14.58 -8.29 11.55
CA LYS A 200 -13.22 -7.83 11.33
C LYS A 200 -13.14 -6.88 10.14
N ILE A 201 -12.19 -5.96 10.21
CA ILE A 201 -11.77 -5.14 9.07
C ILE A 201 -10.29 -5.41 8.81
N VAL A 202 -9.92 -5.62 7.55
CA VAL A 202 -8.53 -5.80 7.13
C VAL A 202 -8.16 -4.75 6.09
N ILE A 203 -7.05 -4.06 6.31
CA ILE A 203 -6.49 -3.08 5.38
C ILE A 203 -5.16 -3.61 4.85
N ASP A 204 -5.11 -3.96 3.56
CA ASP A 204 -3.90 -4.45 2.89
C ASP A 204 -3.05 -3.31 2.34
N ARG A 205 -2.14 -2.77 3.17
CA ARG A 205 -1.17 -1.75 2.75
C ARG A 205 0.13 -2.33 2.19
N SER A 206 0.23 -3.65 2.00
CA SER A 206 1.42 -4.31 1.44
C SER A 206 1.79 -3.87 0.03
N PRO A 207 0.87 -3.44 -0.86
CA PRO A 207 1.25 -2.85 -2.14
C PRO A 207 2.09 -1.57 -2.01
N PHE A 208 2.15 -0.97 -0.83
CA PHE A 208 2.92 0.24 -0.54
C PHE A 208 4.12 -0.03 0.41
N GLY A 209 4.56 -1.29 0.51
CA GLY A 209 5.66 -1.71 1.39
C GLY A 209 5.33 -1.64 2.88
N LYS A 210 4.04 -1.71 3.25
CA LYS A 210 3.57 -1.64 4.64
C LYS A 210 2.87 -2.93 5.06
N SER A 211 2.79 -3.18 6.36
CA SER A 211 2.08 -4.35 6.88
C SER A 211 0.57 -4.28 6.64
N ILE A 212 -0.05 -5.45 6.70
CA ILE A 212 -1.50 -5.62 6.71
C ILE A 212 -2.00 -5.30 8.12
N ASN A 213 -3.03 -4.46 8.21
CA ASN A 213 -3.69 -4.14 9.46
C ASN A 213 -4.98 -4.94 9.61
N ILE A 214 -5.18 -5.54 10.78
CA ILE A 214 -6.37 -6.35 11.09
C ILE A 214 -6.98 -5.75 12.35
N TYR A 215 -8.27 -5.44 12.27
CA TYR A 215 -9.02 -4.82 13.35
C TYR A 215 -10.21 -5.68 13.72
N ASP A 216 -10.40 -5.90 15.02
CA ASP A 216 -11.60 -6.53 15.56
C ASP A 216 -12.70 -5.50 15.78
N ARG A 217 -13.93 -5.84 15.37
CA ARG A 217 -15.10 -4.97 15.50
C ARG A 217 -15.27 -4.44 16.92
N ASP A 218 -15.21 -5.33 17.90
CA ASP A 218 -15.53 -4.97 19.29
C ASP A 218 -14.47 -4.02 19.86
N GLN A 219 -13.18 -4.23 19.55
CA GLN A 219 -12.10 -3.29 19.90
C GLN A 219 -12.31 -1.90 19.28
N MET A 220 -12.73 -1.84 18.02
CA MET A 220 -13.02 -0.56 17.34
C MET A 220 -14.23 0.17 17.94
N LEU A 221 -15.18 -0.55 18.54
CA LEU A 221 -16.36 0.03 19.17
C LEU A 221 -16.12 0.47 20.61
N ASP A 222 -15.19 -0.19 21.32
CA ASP A 222 -14.82 0.11 22.72
C ASP A 222 -14.00 1.39 22.89
N GLY A 223 -13.91 2.23 21.85
CA GLY A 223 -13.24 3.52 21.89
C GLY A 223 -11.72 3.45 21.65
N SER A 224 -11.23 2.38 21.02
CA SER A 224 -9.81 2.28 20.66
C SER A 224 -9.37 3.39 19.71
N GLN A 225 -8.06 3.70 19.71
CA GLN A 225 -7.45 4.60 18.72
C GLN A 225 -7.47 4.02 17.30
N ASP A 226 -7.78 2.73 17.14
CA ASP A 226 -7.75 2.04 15.84
C ASP A 226 -8.70 2.69 14.82
N ILE A 227 -9.89 3.09 15.26
CA ILE A 227 -10.86 3.75 14.37
C ILE A 227 -10.35 5.10 13.87
N SER A 228 -9.48 5.78 14.64
CA SER A 228 -8.90 7.07 14.26
C SER A 228 -7.88 6.95 13.12
N GLU A 229 -7.31 5.77 12.87
CA GLU A 229 -6.43 5.53 11.72
C GLU A 229 -7.15 5.73 10.39
N PHE A 230 -8.47 5.53 10.38
CA PHE A 230 -9.31 5.79 9.20
C PHE A 230 -9.43 7.29 8.91
N ASN A 231 -9.19 8.17 9.88
CA ASN A 231 -9.10 9.61 9.66
C ASN A 231 -7.74 9.99 9.04
N CYS A 232 -7.45 9.46 7.85
CA CYS A 232 -6.16 9.64 7.19
C CYS A 232 -5.99 11.02 6.53
N ARG A 233 -6.98 11.91 6.62
CA ARG A 233 -6.87 13.31 6.18
C ARG A 233 -6.27 14.15 7.31
N LYS A 234 -4.96 14.33 7.27
CA LYS A 234 -4.33 15.42 8.03
C LYS A 234 -4.75 16.73 7.37
N GLY A 235 -5.36 17.64 8.12
CA GLY A 235 -5.63 18.99 7.65
C GLY A 235 -4.34 19.68 7.20
N PRO A 236 -4.44 20.77 6.42
CA PRO A 236 -3.26 21.58 6.12
C PRO A 236 -2.56 21.92 7.44
N ALA A 237 -1.27 21.65 7.55
CA ALA A 237 -0.51 22.09 8.72
C ALA A 237 -0.71 23.61 8.86
N GLN A 238 -1.11 24.06 10.06
CA GLN A 238 -1.28 25.48 10.34
C GLN A 238 0.03 26.20 10.03
N ARG A 239 0.04 27.02 8.97
CA ARG A 239 1.27 27.67 8.45
C ARG A 239 1.60 28.98 9.17
N SER A 240 0.70 29.49 10.01
CA SER A 240 0.91 30.69 10.81
C SER A 240 0.09 30.62 12.10
N LYS A 241 0.72 31.07 13.19
CA LYS A 241 0.02 31.34 14.46
C LYS A 241 -0.81 32.61 14.34
#